data_AF-A0AAE2BH94-F1
#
_entry.id   AF-A0AAE2BH94-F1
#
_cell.length_a   1.000
_cell.length_b   1.000
_cell.length_c   1.000
_cell.angle_alpha   90.00
_cell.angle_beta   90.00
_cell.angle_gamma   90.00
#
_symmetry.space_group_name_H-M   'P 1'
#
loop_
_entity.id
_entity.type
_entity.pdbx_description
1 polymer ?
#
loop_
_entity_poly.entity_id
_entity_poly.type
_entity_poly.pdbx_seq_one_letter_code
_entity_poly.pdbx_strand_id
1 'polypeptide(L)'
;MPDSHCFLWISNEVSLEAHAASFASFRVAGNDKDSILISFATKTSNAGQITSKLHVIELGAQPDLFFPPDFADDFPVAMQISHKYSLIYVITKLGLLFVYDLETATAVYRNRISPDPIFLTAEASSVGGFYAVNRRGQVLLATVNEATIIPFVSGQLNNLELAVNLAKRGNLPGAENLVVQRFQELFAQTKYKEAAELAAESPQGILRTPDTVAKFQSVPVQAGQTPPLLQYFGTLLTKGKLNAFESLELSRLVVNQNKKNLLENWLAEDKLECSEELGDLVKTVDNDLALKIYIKARATPKVVAAFAERREFDKILIYSKQVGYTPDYLFLLQTILRADPQGAVNFALMMSQMEEAVLLITIITDLFLQRNLIREATAFLLDVLKPNLPEHGFLQTKVLEINLVTFPNVADAILANGMFSHYDRPRIAQLCEKAGLYVRALQHYSELPDIKRVIVNTHAIEPQALVEFFGTLSKEWALECMKDLLLVNLRGNLQIIVQVAKEYCEHLGVETCIKLFEQFKSYEGLYFFLGSYLSSSEDPEIHFKYMRGGCEDWTN
;
A
#
# COMPACT_ATOMS: atom_id res chain seq x y z
N MET A 1 -32.99 73.58 3.35
CA MET A 1 -32.36 72.41 2.71
C MET A 1 -33.37 71.28 2.83
N PRO A 2 -33.71 70.55 1.76
CA PRO A 2 -34.80 69.59 1.82
C PRO A 2 -34.40 68.38 2.66
N ASP A 3 -35.35 67.92 3.48
CA ASP A 3 -35.23 66.77 4.36
C ASP A 3 -34.93 65.49 3.55
N SER A 4 -33.82 64.84 3.88
CA SER A 4 -33.33 63.64 3.21
C SER A 4 -34.07 62.41 3.72
N HIS A 5 -35.21 62.09 3.12
CA HIS A 5 -35.91 60.80 3.29
C HIS A 5 -35.52 59.83 2.17
N CYS A 6 -35.10 58.62 2.53
CA CYS A 6 -34.74 57.56 1.59
C CYS A 6 -35.94 56.60 1.45
N PHE A 7 -36.62 56.61 0.29
CA PHE A 7 -37.76 55.72 0.03
C PHE A 7 -37.28 54.42 -0.63
N LEU A 8 -37.46 53.28 0.05
CA LEU A 8 -37.20 51.94 -0.47
C LEU A 8 -38.51 51.25 -0.86
N TRP A 9 -38.61 50.79 -2.11
CA TRP A 9 -39.79 50.09 -2.64
C TRP A 9 -39.63 48.57 -2.46
N ILE A 10 -40.51 47.95 -1.69
CA ILE A 10 -40.62 46.48 -1.52
C ILE A 10 -41.98 46.05 -2.10
N SER A 11 -42.07 44.83 -2.66
CA SER A 11 -43.18 44.31 -3.49
C SER A 11 -44.53 44.07 -2.79
N ASN A 12 -44.82 44.79 -1.71
CA ASN A 12 -46.16 45.04 -1.15
C ASN A 12 -46.14 46.52 -0.74
N GLU A 13 -47.16 47.29 -1.12
CA GLU A 13 -47.28 48.76 -0.95
C GLU A 13 -47.06 49.25 0.50
N VAL A 14 -45.82 49.26 0.98
CA VAL A 14 -45.43 49.71 2.31
C VAL A 14 -44.34 50.75 2.16
N SER A 15 -44.67 51.99 2.51
CA SER A 15 -43.67 53.05 2.68
C SER A 15 -42.96 52.85 4.02
N LEU A 16 -41.63 52.78 3.98
CA LEU A 16 -40.80 52.70 5.18
C LEU A 16 -40.13 54.05 5.42
N GLU A 17 -40.41 54.65 6.58
CA GLU A 17 -39.71 55.84 7.03
C GLU A 17 -38.38 55.42 7.66
N ALA A 18 -37.28 55.54 6.91
CA ALA A 18 -35.95 55.15 7.35
C ALA A 18 -34.90 56.22 7.03
N HIS A 19 -33.93 56.36 7.93
CA HIS A 19 -32.79 57.26 7.74
C HIS A 19 -31.66 56.56 6.98
N ALA A 20 -31.39 55.29 7.32
CA ALA A 20 -30.40 54.46 6.66
C ALA A 20 -30.87 53.01 6.63
N ALA A 21 -30.55 52.28 5.57
CA ALA A 21 -30.93 50.88 5.39
C ALA A 21 -29.87 50.09 4.62
N SER A 22 -29.83 48.78 4.83
CA SER A 22 -28.98 47.83 4.10
C SER A 22 -29.64 46.46 4.02
N PHE A 23 -29.33 45.72 2.96
CA PHE A 23 -29.75 44.34 2.76
C PHE A 23 -28.61 43.37 3.12
N ALA A 24 -28.95 42.17 3.56
CA ALA A 24 -27.98 41.10 3.73
C ALA A 24 -28.59 39.73 3.43
N SER A 25 -27.83 38.88 2.74
CA SER A 25 -28.12 37.44 2.66
C SER A 25 -27.57 36.78 3.93
N PHE A 26 -28.41 36.11 4.70
CA PHE A 26 -28.01 35.43 5.93
C PHE A 26 -28.82 34.14 6.11
N ARG A 27 -28.12 33.06 6.49
CA ARG A 27 -28.78 31.78 6.78
C ARG A 27 -29.18 31.72 8.25
N VAL A 28 -30.48 31.92 8.50
CA VAL A 28 -31.05 31.82 9.85
C VAL A 28 -30.99 30.37 10.34
N ALA A 29 -30.68 30.17 11.62
CA ALA A 29 -30.64 28.85 12.23
C ALA A 29 -31.97 28.10 12.03
N GLY A 30 -31.91 26.88 11.47
CA GLY A 30 -33.07 26.05 11.14
C GLY A 30 -33.56 26.15 9.69
N ASN A 31 -33.08 27.12 8.91
CA ASN A 31 -33.38 27.21 7.48
C ASN A 31 -32.34 26.49 6.60
N ASP A 32 -32.81 25.85 5.53
CA ASP A 32 -31.95 25.19 4.52
C ASP A 32 -31.41 26.14 3.45
N LYS A 33 -32.00 27.33 3.32
CA LYS A 33 -31.64 28.35 2.33
C LYS A 33 -31.39 29.69 3.01
N ASP A 34 -30.59 30.52 2.34
CA ASP A 34 -30.34 31.89 2.78
C ASP A 34 -31.60 32.74 2.70
N SER A 35 -31.80 33.55 3.73
CA SER A 35 -32.85 34.55 3.84
C SER A 35 -32.31 35.93 3.46
N ILE A 36 -33.14 36.78 2.85
CA ILE A 36 -32.77 38.17 2.52
C ILE A 36 -33.31 39.08 3.63
N LEU A 37 -32.41 39.46 4.53
CA LEU A 37 -32.71 40.35 5.64
C LEU A 37 -32.65 41.81 5.19
N ILE A 38 -33.55 42.63 5.73
CA ILE A 38 -33.54 44.09 5.56
C ILE A 38 -33.33 44.71 6.93
N SER A 39 -32.22 45.42 7.10
CA SER A 39 -31.94 46.20 8.30
C SER A 39 -32.13 47.68 8.00
N PHE A 40 -32.85 48.42 8.85
CA PHE A 40 -32.99 49.87 8.70
C PHE A 40 -33.08 50.58 10.04
N ALA A 41 -32.54 51.79 10.10
CA ALA A 41 -32.45 52.61 11.30
C ALA A 41 -33.39 53.82 11.17
N THR A 42 -34.12 54.11 12.24
CA THR A 42 -35.09 55.19 12.33
C THR A 42 -34.80 56.07 13.53
N LYS A 43 -35.04 57.37 13.38
CA LYS A 43 -35.10 58.32 14.48
C LYS A 43 -36.21 59.31 14.19
N THR A 44 -37.34 59.15 14.85
CA THR A 44 -38.53 59.97 14.63
C THR A 44 -38.90 60.69 15.90
N SER A 45 -39.39 61.93 15.75
CA SER A 45 -39.91 62.74 16.84
C SER A 45 -41.43 62.82 16.67
N ASN A 46 -42.17 62.16 17.56
CA ASN A 46 -43.63 62.17 17.52
C ASN A 46 -44.15 62.73 18.84
N ALA A 47 -44.92 63.83 18.78
CA ALA A 47 -45.48 64.53 19.95
C ALA A 47 -44.44 64.89 21.05
N GLY A 48 -43.20 65.20 20.67
CA GLY A 48 -42.11 65.54 21.59
C GLY A 48 -41.35 64.34 22.18
N GLN A 49 -41.77 63.12 21.87
CA GLN A 49 -41.06 61.89 22.23
C GLN A 49 -40.20 61.43 21.04
N ILE A 50 -38.88 61.35 21.27
CA ILE A 50 -37.92 60.87 20.27
C ILE A 50 -37.82 59.35 20.39
N THR A 51 -38.20 58.63 19.35
CA THR A 51 -38.00 57.18 19.24
C THR A 51 -36.91 56.90 18.23
N SER A 52 -35.89 56.15 18.63
CA SER A 52 -34.76 55.78 17.79
C SER A 52 -34.58 54.27 17.81
N LYS A 53 -34.75 53.59 16.67
CA LYS A 53 -34.77 52.13 16.59
C LYS A 53 -33.98 51.60 15.40
N LEU A 54 -33.39 50.43 15.57
CA LEU A 54 -32.93 49.59 14.49
C LEU A 54 -33.97 48.49 14.29
N HIS A 55 -34.36 48.26 13.05
CA HIS A 55 -35.30 47.21 12.67
C HIS A 55 -34.57 46.18 11.81
N VAL A 56 -34.72 44.89 12.12
CA VAL A 56 -34.26 43.80 11.26
C VAL A 56 -35.49 42.98 10.85
N ILE A 57 -35.95 43.19 9.62
CA ILE A 57 -37.11 42.51 9.04
C ILE A 57 -36.77 41.03 8.83
N GLU A 58 -37.76 40.16 9.01
CA GLU A 58 -37.69 38.68 9.07
C GLU A 58 -37.34 38.12 10.47
N LEU A 59 -36.51 38.83 11.26
CA LEU A 59 -36.29 38.47 12.68
C LEU A 59 -37.33 39.06 13.64
N GLY A 60 -38.04 40.11 13.22
CA GLY A 60 -39.01 40.83 14.08
C GLY A 60 -38.35 41.66 15.20
N ALA A 61 -37.02 41.75 15.23
CA ALA A 61 -36.26 42.43 16.27
C ALA A 61 -36.24 43.95 16.05
N GLN A 62 -36.41 44.71 17.15
CA GLN A 62 -36.44 46.18 17.15
C GLN A 62 -35.64 46.79 18.31
N PRO A 63 -34.30 46.61 18.38
CA PRO A 63 -33.49 47.22 19.43
C PRO A 63 -33.47 48.75 19.34
N ASP A 64 -33.40 49.40 20.50
CA ASP A 64 -33.30 50.86 20.60
C ASP A 64 -31.89 51.36 20.25
N LEU A 65 -31.82 52.46 19.50
CA LEU A 65 -30.60 53.21 19.22
C LEU A 65 -30.47 54.33 20.25
N PHE A 66 -29.61 54.16 21.25
CA PHE A 66 -29.43 55.16 22.29
C PHE A 66 -28.55 56.32 21.82
N PHE A 67 -29.06 57.55 21.84
CA PHE A 67 -28.29 58.78 21.61
C PHE A 67 -28.02 59.46 22.96
N PRO A 68 -26.77 59.82 23.32
CA PRO A 68 -26.52 60.62 24.52
C PRO A 68 -27.17 62.00 24.40
N PRO A 69 -27.43 62.70 25.51
CA PRO A 69 -28.00 64.05 25.49
C PRO A 69 -27.25 65.03 24.59
N ASP A 70 -25.91 64.95 24.55
CA ASP A 70 -25.05 65.80 23.70
C ASP A 70 -25.22 65.57 22.19
N PHE A 71 -25.90 64.49 21.80
CA PHE A 71 -26.18 64.12 20.42
C PHE A 71 -27.70 63.94 20.18
N ALA A 72 -28.53 64.69 20.92
CA ALA A 72 -29.99 64.64 20.78
C ALA A 72 -30.45 64.92 19.35
N ASP A 73 -29.77 65.83 18.63
CA ASP A 73 -30.08 66.20 17.23
C ASP A 73 -29.35 65.33 16.17
N ASP A 74 -28.56 64.35 16.61
CA ASP A 74 -27.85 63.45 15.69
C ASP A 74 -28.77 62.38 15.11
N PHE A 75 -28.48 61.84 13.93
CA PHE A 75 -29.32 60.83 13.30
C PHE A 75 -28.50 59.87 12.43
N PRO A 76 -28.97 58.64 12.16
CA PRO A 76 -28.30 57.70 11.27
C PRO A 76 -28.17 58.29 9.86
N VAL A 77 -27.00 58.18 9.22
CA VAL A 77 -26.76 58.65 7.85
C VAL A 77 -26.41 57.51 6.92
N ALA A 78 -25.76 56.48 7.45
CA ALA A 78 -25.36 55.32 6.68
C ALA A 78 -25.50 54.03 7.50
N MET A 79 -25.73 52.94 6.79
CA MET A 79 -25.73 51.59 7.33
C MET A 79 -24.90 50.70 6.41
N GLN A 80 -24.03 49.87 7.00
CA GLN A 80 -23.23 48.89 6.29
C GLN A 80 -23.35 47.56 7.03
N ILE A 81 -23.38 46.44 6.30
CA ILE A 81 -23.44 45.10 6.91
C ILE A 81 -22.18 44.34 6.54
N SER A 82 -21.50 43.78 7.54
CA SER A 82 -20.37 42.89 7.33
C SER A 82 -20.87 41.48 7.07
N HIS A 83 -20.69 40.97 5.85
CA HIS A 83 -20.96 39.57 5.55
C HIS A 83 -19.97 38.62 6.23
N LYS A 84 -18.73 39.06 6.48
CA LYS A 84 -17.68 38.25 7.11
C LYS A 84 -17.98 37.93 8.58
N TYR A 85 -18.45 38.91 9.35
CA TYR A 85 -18.73 38.74 10.78
C TYR A 85 -20.22 38.73 11.13
N SER A 86 -21.09 38.96 10.14
CA SER A 86 -22.53 39.11 10.34
C SER A 86 -22.85 40.22 11.35
N LEU A 87 -22.25 41.40 11.15
CA LEU A 87 -22.44 42.59 12.00
C LEU A 87 -23.08 43.73 11.21
N ILE A 88 -23.98 44.45 11.86
CA ILE A 88 -24.63 45.67 11.35
C ILE A 88 -23.88 46.88 11.91
N TYR A 89 -23.37 47.74 11.04
CA TYR A 89 -22.77 49.03 11.38
C TYR A 89 -23.75 50.16 11.06
N VAL A 90 -24.19 50.89 12.08
CA VAL A 90 -25.01 52.10 11.93
C VAL A 90 -24.15 53.32 12.24
N ILE A 91 -24.04 54.23 11.28
CA ILE A 91 -23.14 55.38 11.33
C ILE A 91 -23.99 56.65 11.32
N THR A 92 -23.78 57.53 12.29
CA THR A 92 -24.55 58.77 12.42
C THR A 92 -23.84 59.98 11.82
N LYS A 93 -24.61 61.06 11.65
CA LYS A 93 -24.10 62.32 11.11
C LYS A 93 -22.97 62.90 11.94
N LEU A 94 -23.04 62.88 13.27
CA LEU A 94 -22.02 63.43 14.17
C LEU A 94 -20.91 62.42 14.54
N GLY A 95 -20.84 61.29 13.83
CA GLY A 95 -19.74 60.35 13.92
C GLY A 95 -19.87 59.32 15.05
N LEU A 96 -21.08 59.03 15.53
CA LEU A 96 -21.33 57.85 16.37
C LEU A 96 -21.41 56.61 15.50
N LEU A 97 -20.86 55.51 16.02
CA LEU A 97 -20.96 54.17 15.48
C LEU A 97 -21.73 53.30 16.46
N PHE A 98 -22.73 52.59 15.94
CA PHE A 98 -23.38 51.49 16.63
C PHE A 98 -23.13 50.19 15.87
N VAL A 99 -22.81 49.14 16.61
CA VAL A 99 -22.55 47.80 16.08
C VAL A 99 -23.55 46.84 16.72
N TYR A 100 -24.30 46.14 15.87
CA TYR A 100 -25.26 45.12 16.29
C TYR A 100 -24.95 43.78 15.63
N ASP A 101 -25.32 42.69 16.28
CA ASP A 101 -25.30 41.36 15.68
C ASP A 101 -26.44 41.19 14.67
N LEU A 102 -26.16 40.65 13.48
CA LEU A 102 -27.16 40.49 12.43
C LEU A 102 -28.20 39.40 12.76
N GLU A 103 -27.82 38.36 13.51
CA GLU A 103 -28.69 37.21 13.80
C GLU A 103 -29.65 37.46 14.96
N THR A 104 -29.17 38.14 16.01
CA THR A 104 -29.96 38.38 17.23
C THR A 104 -30.40 39.83 17.41
N ALA A 105 -29.88 40.75 16.58
CA ALA A 105 -30.00 42.20 16.77
C ALA A 105 -29.49 42.68 18.15
N THR A 106 -28.60 41.92 18.79
CA THR A 106 -27.99 42.29 20.08
C THR A 106 -26.96 43.41 19.89
N ALA A 107 -26.97 44.42 20.76
CA ALA A 107 -25.98 45.48 20.74
C ALA A 107 -24.59 44.95 21.13
N VAL A 108 -23.59 45.18 20.28
CA VAL A 108 -22.21 44.72 20.48
C VAL A 108 -21.31 45.86 20.93
N TYR A 109 -21.27 46.96 20.17
CA TYR A 109 -20.33 48.04 20.43
C TYR A 109 -20.92 49.39 20.08
N ARG A 110 -20.48 50.42 20.82
CA ARG A 110 -20.91 51.79 20.58
C ARG A 110 -19.82 52.77 20.98
N ASN A 111 -19.45 53.66 20.06
CA ASN A 111 -18.47 54.72 20.35
C ASN A 111 -18.57 55.87 19.32
N ARG A 112 -17.93 57.00 19.62
CA ARG A 112 -17.72 58.08 18.64
C ARG A 112 -16.42 57.84 17.88
N ILE A 113 -16.51 57.72 16.56
CA ILE A 113 -15.37 57.43 15.67
C ILE A 113 -14.85 58.66 14.91
N SER A 114 -15.64 59.73 14.82
CA SER A 114 -15.23 60.98 14.16
C SER A 114 -15.71 62.21 14.95
N PRO A 115 -14.86 63.23 15.16
CA PRO A 115 -15.32 64.50 15.70
C PRO A 115 -16.09 65.32 14.68
N ASP A 116 -15.81 65.14 13.38
CA ASP A 116 -16.44 65.86 12.28
C ASP A 116 -17.50 65.02 11.56
N PRO A 117 -18.49 65.65 10.90
CA PRO A 117 -19.57 64.91 10.26
C PRO A 117 -19.12 63.97 9.15
N ILE A 118 -19.63 62.73 9.18
CA ILE A 118 -19.44 61.74 8.12
C ILE A 118 -20.52 61.93 7.06
N PHE A 119 -20.13 61.99 5.80
CA PHE A 119 -21.07 62.23 4.69
C PHE A 119 -21.03 61.17 3.59
N LEU A 120 -20.01 60.31 3.60
CA LEU A 120 -19.86 59.23 2.63
C LEU A 120 -19.33 57.99 3.35
N THR A 121 -19.90 56.84 3.03
CA THR A 121 -19.43 55.54 3.52
C THR A 121 -19.47 54.50 2.41
N ALA A 122 -18.59 53.53 2.46
CA ALA A 122 -18.61 52.37 1.57
C ALA A 122 -18.24 51.11 2.35
N GLU A 123 -18.75 49.96 1.91
CA GLU A 123 -18.37 48.67 2.48
C GLU A 123 -16.87 48.38 2.24
N ALA A 124 -16.21 47.76 3.20
CA ALA A 124 -14.87 47.23 3.08
C ALA A 124 -14.91 45.70 3.18
N SER A 125 -15.44 45.05 2.13
CA SER A 125 -15.76 43.61 2.13
C SER A 125 -14.56 42.71 2.43
N SER A 126 -13.35 43.09 1.98
CA SER A 126 -12.12 42.31 2.20
C SER A 126 -11.73 42.16 3.66
N VAL A 127 -12.08 43.15 4.50
CA VAL A 127 -11.75 43.16 5.94
C VAL A 127 -12.98 43.01 6.82
N GLY A 128 -14.18 42.88 6.25
CA GLY A 128 -15.44 42.77 6.99
C GLY A 128 -15.81 44.07 7.74
N GLY A 129 -15.42 45.22 7.21
CA GLY A 129 -15.59 46.54 7.83
C GLY A 129 -16.24 47.56 6.89
N PHE A 130 -15.95 48.85 7.11
CA PHE A 130 -16.40 49.93 6.24
C PHE A 130 -15.39 51.08 6.18
N TYR A 131 -15.41 51.81 5.07
CA TYR A 131 -14.76 53.10 4.90
C TYR A 131 -15.75 54.24 5.18
N ALA A 132 -15.29 55.30 5.83
CA ALA A 132 -16.06 56.52 6.06
C ALA A 132 -15.22 57.76 5.77
N VAL A 133 -15.81 58.75 5.12
CA VAL A 133 -15.17 60.04 4.82
C VAL A 133 -15.87 61.15 5.60
N ASN A 134 -15.10 61.89 6.38
CA ASN A 134 -15.60 63.04 7.13
C ASN A 134 -15.37 64.36 6.39
N ARG A 135 -16.04 65.43 6.83
CA ARG A 135 -15.95 66.76 6.20
C ARG A 135 -14.55 67.40 6.21
N ARG A 136 -13.61 66.91 7.02
CA ARG A 136 -12.21 67.34 6.98
C ARG A 136 -11.38 66.62 5.91
N GLY A 137 -11.97 65.67 5.19
CA GLY A 137 -11.29 64.85 4.18
C GLY A 137 -10.52 63.67 4.78
N GLN A 138 -10.74 63.32 6.05
CA GLN A 138 -10.14 62.11 6.62
C GLN A 138 -10.91 60.88 6.12
N VAL A 139 -10.16 59.87 5.69
CA VAL A 139 -10.70 58.54 5.33
C VAL A 139 -10.45 57.60 6.50
N LEU A 140 -11.53 57.18 7.15
CA LEU A 140 -11.52 56.27 8.29
C LEU A 140 -11.84 54.86 7.78
N LEU A 141 -11.04 53.88 8.18
CA LEU A 141 -11.33 52.46 8.02
C LEU A 141 -11.69 51.89 9.39
N ALA A 142 -12.91 51.37 9.54
CA ALA A 142 -13.34 50.69 10.74
C ALA A 142 -13.54 49.20 10.45
N THR A 143 -12.95 48.35 11.27
CA THR A 143 -13.09 46.88 11.20
C THR A 143 -13.03 46.27 12.59
N VAL A 144 -13.43 45.00 12.69
CA VAL A 144 -13.36 44.20 13.91
C VAL A 144 -11.91 43.85 14.22
N ASN A 145 -11.50 44.08 15.48
CA ASN A 145 -10.25 43.53 15.98
C ASN A 145 -10.46 42.06 16.39
N GLU A 146 -10.05 41.15 15.52
CA GLU A 146 -10.25 39.71 15.67
C GLU A 146 -9.68 39.14 16.98
N ALA A 147 -8.60 39.73 17.52
CA ALA A 147 -7.95 39.25 18.74
C ALA A 147 -8.69 39.62 20.04
N THR A 148 -9.46 40.71 20.03
CA THR A 148 -10.06 41.27 21.25
C THR A 148 -11.58 41.22 21.28
N ILE A 149 -12.24 41.05 20.13
CA ILE A 149 -13.70 41.05 20.06
C ILE A 149 -14.33 39.94 20.89
N ILE A 150 -13.76 38.72 20.86
CA ILE A 150 -14.29 37.59 21.62
C ILE A 150 -14.16 37.81 23.14
N PRO A 151 -12.95 38.14 23.68
CA PRO A 151 -12.82 38.50 25.09
C PRO A 151 -13.71 39.67 25.54
N PHE A 152 -13.92 40.65 24.66
CA PHE A 152 -14.78 41.80 24.95
C PHE A 152 -16.24 41.38 25.10
N VAL A 153 -16.77 40.60 24.16
CA VAL A 153 -18.17 40.13 24.20
C VAL A 153 -18.40 39.16 25.36
N SER A 154 -17.49 38.21 25.58
CA SER A 154 -17.65 37.23 26.67
C SER A 154 -17.45 37.86 28.05
N GLY A 155 -16.49 38.78 28.20
CA GLY A 155 -16.10 39.35 29.49
C GLY A 155 -16.85 40.63 29.86
N GLN A 156 -16.81 41.66 28.99
CA GLN A 156 -17.40 42.97 29.31
C GLN A 156 -18.90 43.01 29.06
N LEU A 157 -19.38 42.41 27.97
CA LEU A 157 -20.83 42.29 27.71
C LEU A 157 -21.47 41.13 28.49
N ASN A 158 -20.66 40.28 29.13
CA ASN A 158 -21.10 39.08 29.86
C ASN A 158 -22.06 38.20 29.04
N ASN A 159 -21.82 38.07 27.73
CA ASN A 159 -22.66 37.30 26.82
C ASN A 159 -21.84 36.21 26.13
N LEU A 160 -21.73 35.07 26.82
CA LEU A 160 -20.94 33.93 26.36
C LEU A 160 -21.54 33.28 25.10
N GLU A 161 -22.86 33.25 24.98
CA GLU A 161 -23.58 32.67 23.84
C GLU A 161 -23.28 33.45 22.54
N LEU A 162 -23.39 34.79 22.60
CA LEU A 162 -23.03 35.64 21.47
C LEU A 162 -21.55 35.52 21.12
N ALA A 163 -20.66 35.46 22.11
CA ALA A 163 -19.23 35.32 21.89
C ALA A 163 -18.89 34.00 21.13
N VAL A 164 -19.51 32.89 21.53
CA VAL A 164 -19.30 31.59 20.86
C VAL A 164 -19.87 31.62 19.43
N ASN A 165 -21.07 32.14 19.23
CA ASN A 165 -21.70 32.18 17.89
C ASN A 165 -20.95 33.14 16.95
N LEU A 166 -20.50 34.29 17.44
CA LEU A 166 -19.71 35.24 16.67
C LEU A 166 -18.35 34.65 16.29
N ALA A 167 -17.70 33.93 17.21
CA ALA A 167 -16.44 33.26 16.90
C ALA A 167 -16.58 32.11 15.91
N LYS A 168 -17.65 31.31 16.02
CA LYS A 168 -17.97 30.25 15.06
C LYS A 168 -18.19 30.82 13.66
N ARG A 169 -19.04 31.85 13.52
CA ARG A 169 -19.36 32.47 12.22
C ARG A 169 -18.16 33.18 11.60
N GLY A 170 -17.39 33.91 12.39
CA GLY A 170 -16.25 34.69 11.93
C GLY A 170 -14.91 33.95 11.90
N ASN A 171 -14.86 32.68 12.33
CA ASN A 171 -13.63 31.90 12.56
C ASN A 171 -12.58 32.68 13.39
N LEU A 172 -13.01 33.29 14.50
CA LEU A 172 -12.21 34.22 15.29
C LEU A 172 -11.41 33.51 16.40
N PRO A 173 -10.16 33.95 16.67
CA PRO A 173 -9.35 33.39 17.75
C PRO A 173 -9.91 33.75 19.14
N GLY A 174 -9.65 32.90 20.14
CA GLY A 174 -10.04 33.15 21.54
C GLY A 174 -11.36 32.52 21.99
N ALA A 175 -12.14 31.92 21.09
CA ALA A 175 -13.31 31.11 21.48
C ALA A 175 -12.97 29.70 21.97
N GLU A 176 -11.74 29.26 21.75
CA GLU A 176 -11.21 27.96 22.15
C GLU A 176 -11.50 27.66 23.63
N ASN A 177 -11.12 28.58 24.52
CA ASN A 177 -11.36 28.47 25.95
C ASN A 177 -12.86 28.55 26.31
N LEU A 178 -13.64 29.36 25.58
CA LEU A 178 -15.08 29.50 25.82
C LEU A 178 -15.85 28.24 25.42
N VAL A 179 -15.47 27.60 24.31
CA VAL A 179 -16.04 26.33 23.85
C VAL A 179 -15.74 25.22 24.85
N VAL A 180 -14.53 25.20 25.42
CA VAL A 180 -14.15 24.26 26.49
C VAL A 180 -14.96 24.52 27.77
N GLN A 181 -15.12 25.78 28.20
CA GLN A 181 -15.95 26.12 29.36
C GLN A 181 -17.41 25.71 29.15
N ARG A 182 -17.98 26.02 27.97
CA ARG A 182 -19.35 25.65 27.65
C ARG A 182 -19.55 24.13 27.61
N PHE A 183 -18.57 23.40 27.08
CA PHE A 183 -18.59 21.94 27.14
C PHE A 183 -18.62 21.43 28.58
N GLN A 184 -17.80 22.00 29.47
CA GLN A 184 -17.78 21.63 30.90
C GLN A 184 -19.11 21.93 31.59
N GLU A 185 -19.75 23.06 31.29
CA GLU A 185 -21.09 23.38 31.81
C GLU A 185 -22.15 22.37 31.37
N LEU A 186 -22.21 22.05 30.07
CA LEU A 186 -23.16 21.07 29.52
C LEU A 186 -22.92 19.68 30.11
N PHE A 187 -21.65 19.32 30.29
CA PHE A 187 -21.25 18.04 30.88
C PHE A 187 -21.63 17.96 32.37
N ALA A 188 -21.42 19.03 33.13
CA ALA A 188 -21.82 19.13 34.55
C ALA A 188 -23.35 19.09 34.73
N GLN A 189 -24.11 19.61 33.76
CA GLN A 189 -25.58 19.54 33.72
C GLN A 189 -26.12 18.20 33.21
N THR A 190 -25.27 17.18 33.02
CA THR A 190 -25.62 15.85 32.48
C THR A 190 -26.25 15.86 31.08
N LYS A 191 -26.11 16.96 30.34
CA LYS A 191 -26.59 17.12 28.97
C LYS A 191 -25.61 16.55 27.95
N TYR A 192 -25.36 15.24 28.02
CA TYR A 192 -24.32 14.58 27.23
C TYR A 192 -24.52 14.66 25.71
N LYS A 193 -25.78 14.67 25.24
CA LYS A 193 -26.09 14.80 23.81
C LYS A 193 -25.69 16.18 23.26
N GLU A 194 -26.09 17.26 23.95
CA GLU A 194 -25.73 18.64 23.58
C GLU A 194 -24.21 18.85 23.67
N ALA A 195 -23.55 18.27 24.68
CA ALA A 195 -22.10 18.30 24.82
C ALA A 195 -21.39 17.60 23.65
N ALA A 196 -21.92 16.45 23.20
CA ALA A 196 -21.40 15.75 22.03
C ALA A 196 -21.61 16.54 20.72
N GLU A 197 -22.77 17.19 20.56
CA GLU A 197 -23.05 18.04 19.40
C GLU A 197 -22.10 19.24 19.33
N LEU A 198 -21.83 19.88 20.47
CA LEU A 198 -20.86 20.96 20.60
C LEU A 198 -19.43 20.49 20.28
N ALA A 199 -19.05 19.30 20.73
CA ALA A 199 -17.74 18.74 20.44
C ALA A 199 -17.55 18.42 18.95
N ALA A 200 -18.59 17.88 18.31
CA ALA A 200 -18.59 17.57 16.88
C ALA A 200 -18.52 18.84 15.99
N GLU A 201 -19.11 19.96 16.43
CA GLU A 201 -19.07 21.27 15.75
C GLU A 201 -17.92 22.17 16.21
N SER A 202 -17.04 21.67 17.08
CA SER A 202 -16.00 22.51 17.65
C SER A 202 -15.05 23.02 16.56
N PRO A 203 -14.71 24.33 16.58
CA PRO A 203 -13.83 24.92 15.57
C PRO A 203 -12.48 24.21 15.60
N GLN A 204 -11.97 23.84 14.42
CA GLN A 204 -10.74 23.06 14.25
C GLN A 204 -10.70 21.73 15.03
N GLY A 205 -11.85 21.23 15.52
CA GLY A 205 -11.90 20.01 16.31
C GLY A 205 -11.29 20.13 17.70
N ILE A 206 -11.29 21.32 18.33
CA ILE A 206 -10.62 21.53 19.62
C ILE A 206 -11.15 20.64 20.77
N LEU A 207 -12.40 20.17 20.65
CA LEU A 207 -13.01 19.23 21.60
C LEU A 207 -12.94 17.77 21.12
N ARG A 208 -12.42 17.50 19.93
CA ARG A 208 -12.24 16.14 19.37
C ARG A 208 -10.89 15.55 19.77
N THR A 209 -10.67 15.53 21.08
CA THR A 209 -9.40 15.15 21.70
C THR A 209 -9.55 13.89 22.56
N PRO A 210 -8.43 13.18 22.85
CA PRO A 210 -8.44 12.04 23.75
C PRO A 210 -9.03 12.35 25.14
N ASP A 211 -8.80 13.55 25.66
CA ASP A 211 -9.33 13.99 26.95
C ASP A 211 -10.87 14.06 26.96
N THR A 212 -11.48 14.52 25.86
CA THR A 212 -12.94 14.54 25.73
C THR A 212 -13.52 13.13 25.71
N VAL A 213 -12.89 12.22 24.97
CA VAL A 213 -13.28 10.80 24.92
C VAL A 213 -13.16 10.16 26.31
N ALA A 214 -12.06 10.41 27.02
CA ALA A 214 -11.83 9.92 28.37
C ALA A 214 -12.90 10.44 29.36
N LYS A 215 -13.31 11.70 29.24
CA LYS A 215 -14.43 12.26 30.03
C LYS A 215 -15.72 11.48 29.77
N PHE A 216 -16.11 11.26 28.52
CA PHE A 216 -17.30 10.47 28.19
C PHE A 216 -17.20 9.01 28.65
N GLN A 217 -16.00 8.42 28.63
CA GLN A 217 -15.74 7.06 29.11
C GLN A 217 -15.86 6.93 30.64
N SER A 218 -15.51 7.98 31.38
CA SER A 218 -15.56 7.99 32.84
C SER A 218 -16.98 8.04 33.43
N VAL A 219 -17.99 8.37 32.61
CA VAL A 219 -19.36 8.51 33.09
C VAL A 219 -19.97 7.13 33.40
N PRO A 220 -20.41 6.88 34.64
CA PRO A 220 -21.04 5.61 35.00
C PRO A 220 -22.36 5.43 34.25
N VAL A 221 -22.52 4.26 33.62
CA VAL A 221 -23.71 3.92 32.83
C VAL A 221 -24.80 3.36 33.74
N GLN A 222 -25.98 3.98 33.76
CA GLN A 222 -27.17 3.44 34.43
C GLN A 222 -27.87 2.39 33.55
N ALA A 223 -28.39 1.32 34.18
CA ALA A 223 -29.05 0.23 33.47
C ALA A 223 -30.26 0.74 32.65
N GLY A 224 -30.25 0.49 31.34
CA GLY A 224 -31.32 0.90 30.41
C GLY A 224 -31.05 2.20 29.64
N GLN A 225 -30.01 2.98 29.98
CA GLN A 225 -29.61 4.15 29.19
C GLN A 225 -28.47 3.81 28.22
N THR A 226 -28.46 4.47 27.05
CA THR A 226 -27.34 4.34 26.12
C THR A 226 -26.08 4.98 26.72
N PRO A 227 -24.93 4.29 26.73
CA PRO A 227 -23.69 4.85 27.24
C PRO A 227 -23.36 6.22 26.61
N PRO A 228 -23.03 7.25 27.41
CA PRO A 228 -22.71 8.59 26.88
C PRO A 228 -21.60 8.58 25.83
N LEU A 229 -20.63 7.69 25.96
CA LEU A 229 -19.57 7.50 24.97
C LEU A 229 -20.09 7.02 23.60
N LEU A 230 -21.10 6.13 23.58
CA LEU A 230 -21.73 5.71 22.33
C LEU A 230 -22.60 6.82 21.74
N GLN A 231 -23.23 7.66 22.58
CA GLN A 231 -23.95 8.84 22.09
C GLN A 231 -22.97 9.82 21.42
N TYR A 232 -21.79 10.03 22.00
CA TYR A 232 -20.74 10.86 21.43
C TYR A 232 -20.31 10.40 20.03
N PHE A 233 -19.93 9.13 19.89
CA PHE A 233 -19.55 8.57 18.59
C PHE A 233 -20.71 8.54 17.60
N GLY A 234 -21.94 8.28 18.06
CA GLY A 234 -23.14 8.32 17.22
C GLY A 234 -23.36 9.70 16.60
N THR A 235 -23.26 10.77 17.41
CA THR A 235 -23.38 12.16 16.94
C THR A 235 -22.25 12.56 15.98
N LEU A 236 -21.03 12.10 16.22
CA LEU A 236 -19.93 12.35 15.30
C LEU A 236 -20.12 11.65 13.96
N LEU A 237 -20.55 10.38 13.96
CA LEU A 237 -20.80 9.60 12.75
C LEU A 237 -21.97 10.14 11.90
N THR A 238 -22.90 10.87 12.49
CA THR A 238 -23.96 11.57 11.74
C THR A 238 -23.48 12.89 11.16
N LYS A 239 -22.55 13.59 11.82
CA LYS A 239 -22.02 14.88 11.35
C LYS A 239 -20.82 14.74 10.39
N GLY A 240 -20.03 13.67 10.47
CA GLY A 240 -18.88 13.50 9.59
C GLY A 240 -18.00 12.28 9.89
N LYS A 241 -16.74 12.39 9.49
CA LYS A 241 -15.71 11.34 9.60
C LYS A 241 -15.00 11.41 10.96
N LEU A 242 -14.80 10.26 11.61
CA LEU A 242 -14.02 10.11 12.83
C LEU A 242 -12.53 10.27 12.55
N ASN A 243 -11.79 10.82 13.51
CA ASN A 243 -10.32 10.88 13.43
C ASN A 243 -9.69 9.52 13.80
N ALA A 244 -8.39 9.37 13.62
CA ALA A 244 -7.68 8.12 13.84
C ALA A 244 -7.85 7.56 15.27
N PHE A 245 -7.78 8.43 16.27
CA PHE A 245 -7.92 8.04 17.68
C PHE A 245 -9.37 7.63 18.02
N GLU A 246 -10.35 8.43 17.61
CA GLU A 246 -11.77 8.14 17.79
C GLU A 246 -12.17 6.84 17.08
N SER A 247 -11.63 6.62 15.88
CA SER A 247 -11.85 5.40 15.10
C SER A 247 -11.31 4.17 15.83
N LEU A 248 -10.14 4.28 16.46
CA LEU A 248 -9.54 3.21 17.26
C LEU A 248 -10.39 2.87 18.50
N GLU A 249 -10.80 3.88 19.27
CA GLU A 249 -11.58 3.67 20.50
C GLU A 249 -12.97 3.13 20.22
N LEU A 250 -13.66 3.66 19.20
CA LEU A 250 -14.94 3.10 18.75
C LEU A 250 -14.76 1.64 18.32
N SER A 251 -13.70 1.34 17.56
CA SER A 251 -13.44 -0.01 17.08
C SER A 251 -13.13 -0.98 18.22
N ARG A 252 -12.40 -0.55 19.25
CA ARG A 252 -12.15 -1.35 20.46
C ARG A 252 -13.45 -1.77 21.14
N LEU A 253 -14.40 -0.84 21.28
CA LEU A 253 -15.72 -1.12 21.87
C LEU A 253 -16.51 -2.12 21.03
N VAL A 254 -16.50 -1.97 19.70
CA VAL A 254 -17.27 -2.81 18.78
C VAL A 254 -16.69 -4.22 18.64
N VAL A 255 -15.36 -4.32 18.61
CA VAL A 255 -14.62 -5.60 18.60
C VAL A 255 -14.90 -6.37 19.88
N ASN A 256 -14.82 -5.74 21.05
CA ASN A 256 -15.12 -6.39 22.34
C ASN A 256 -16.58 -6.86 22.46
N GLN A 257 -17.50 -6.23 21.72
CA GLN A 257 -18.91 -6.62 21.65
C GLN A 257 -19.23 -7.63 20.54
N ASN A 258 -18.23 -8.12 19.80
CA ASN A 258 -18.38 -9.02 18.64
C ASN A 258 -19.30 -8.47 17.54
N LYS A 259 -19.40 -7.14 17.37
CA LYS A 259 -20.27 -6.48 16.37
C LYS A 259 -19.51 -6.02 15.13
N LYS A 260 -18.63 -6.86 14.58
CA LYS A 260 -17.71 -6.49 13.49
C LYS A 260 -18.40 -5.96 12.22
N ASN A 261 -19.63 -6.39 11.94
CA ASN A 261 -20.41 -5.92 10.78
C ASN A 261 -20.60 -4.39 10.76
N LEU A 262 -20.63 -3.74 11.94
CA LEU A 262 -20.72 -2.28 12.02
C LEU A 262 -19.45 -1.59 11.50
N LEU A 263 -18.27 -2.18 11.78
CA LEU A 263 -17.00 -1.67 11.28
C LEU A 263 -16.90 -1.78 9.77
N GLU A 264 -17.38 -2.87 9.18
CA GLU A 264 -17.44 -3.04 7.72
C GLU A 264 -18.28 -1.96 7.06
N ASN A 265 -19.47 -1.69 7.62
CA ASN A 265 -20.36 -0.65 7.11
C ASN A 265 -19.72 0.74 7.20
N TRP A 266 -19.17 1.11 8.36
CA TRP A 266 -18.54 2.43 8.53
C TRP A 266 -17.26 2.59 7.70
N LEU A 267 -16.51 1.51 7.47
CA LEU A 267 -15.35 1.52 6.59
C LEU A 267 -15.75 1.70 5.11
N ALA A 268 -16.87 1.09 4.70
CA ALA A 268 -17.44 1.25 3.36
C ALA A 268 -17.99 2.66 3.12
N GLU A 269 -18.62 3.26 4.13
CA GLU A 269 -19.13 4.65 4.11
C GLU A 269 -18.04 5.72 4.29
N ASP A 270 -16.77 5.33 4.39
CA ASP A 270 -15.60 6.20 4.65
C ASP A 270 -15.72 7.07 5.92
N LYS A 271 -16.45 6.58 6.93
CA LYS A 271 -16.69 7.28 8.20
C LYS A 271 -15.56 7.14 9.22
N LEU A 272 -14.64 6.20 9.01
CA LEU A 272 -13.50 5.94 9.89
C LEU A 272 -12.20 6.40 9.24
N GLU A 273 -11.35 7.09 9.99
CA GLU A 273 -9.97 7.33 9.61
C GLU A 273 -9.13 6.08 9.94
N CYS A 274 -8.48 5.54 8.91
CA CYS A 274 -7.74 4.29 9.02
C CYS A 274 -6.31 4.56 9.53
N SER A 275 -5.86 3.80 10.52
CA SER A 275 -4.50 3.84 11.07
C SER A 275 -3.90 2.43 11.13
N GLU A 276 -2.59 2.36 11.33
CA GLU A 276 -1.88 1.09 11.55
C GLU A 276 -2.41 0.36 12.81
N GLU A 277 -2.55 1.09 13.92
CA GLU A 277 -3.07 0.56 15.19
C GLU A 277 -4.49 0.00 15.05
N LEU A 278 -5.33 0.65 14.24
CA LEU A 278 -6.67 0.16 13.95
C LEU A 278 -6.62 -1.16 13.18
N GLY A 279 -5.72 -1.27 12.20
CA GLY A 279 -5.50 -2.51 11.45
C GLY A 279 -5.02 -3.65 12.35
N ASP A 280 -4.09 -3.37 13.28
CA ASP A 280 -3.55 -4.35 14.23
C ASP A 280 -4.65 -4.88 15.17
N LEU A 281 -5.51 -3.99 15.66
CA LEU A 281 -6.67 -4.36 16.47
C LEU A 281 -7.62 -5.27 15.70
N VAL A 282 -7.98 -4.90 14.47
CA VAL A 282 -8.93 -5.66 13.65
C VAL A 282 -8.35 -7.00 13.18
N LYS A 283 -7.02 -7.10 13.00
CA LYS A 283 -6.34 -8.36 12.62
C LYS A 283 -6.62 -9.50 13.61
N THR A 284 -6.86 -9.19 14.89
CA THR A 284 -7.20 -10.19 15.91
C THR A 284 -8.55 -10.89 15.68
N VAL A 285 -9.44 -10.27 14.90
CA VAL A 285 -10.80 -10.75 14.62
C VAL A 285 -10.98 -11.14 13.15
N ASP A 286 -10.41 -10.35 12.23
CA ASP A 286 -10.63 -10.50 10.79
C ASP A 286 -9.42 -10.01 9.97
N ASN A 287 -8.73 -10.97 9.34
CA ASN A 287 -7.54 -10.68 8.52
C ASN A 287 -7.88 -9.95 7.21
N ASP A 288 -9.06 -10.20 6.61
CA ASP A 288 -9.48 -9.54 5.37
C ASP A 288 -9.79 -8.06 5.59
N LEU A 289 -10.52 -7.77 6.67
CA LEU A 289 -10.86 -6.42 7.03
C LEU A 289 -9.61 -5.62 7.44
N ALA A 290 -8.69 -6.24 8.19
CA ALA A 290 -7.43 -5.63 8.57
C ALA A 290 -6.58 -5.21 7.35
N LEU A 291 -6.49 -6.07 6.33
CA LEU A 291 -5.78 -5.75 5.09
C LEU A 291 -6.37 -4.50 4.40
N LYS A 292 -7.70 -4.39 4.32
CA LYS A 292 -8.37 -3.20 3.76
C LYS A 292 -8.03 -1.94 4.54
N ILE A 293 -8.00 -2.03 5.88
CA ILE A 293 -7.64 -0.92 6.76
C ILE A 293 -6.18 -0.51 6.54
N TYR A 294 -5.22 -1.45 6.48
CA TYR A 294 -3.81 -1.12 6.23
C TYR A 294 -3.59 -0.45 4.86
N ILE A 295 -4.31 -0.89 3.83
CA ILE A 295 -4.27 -0.28 2.50
C ILE A 295 -4.78 1.17 2.57
N LYS A 296 -5.94 1.40 3.21
CA LYS A 296 -6.49 2.75 3.40
C LYS A 296 -5.58 3.64 4.27
N ALA A 297 -4.96 3.07 5.30
CA ALA A 297 -4.03 3.75 6.20
C ALA A 297 -2.65 4.03 5.57
N ARG A 298 -2.38 3.51 4.36
CA ARG A 298 -1.06 3.55 3.70
C ARG A 298 0.07 2.97 4.57
N ALA A 299 -0.25 1.98 5.42
CA ALA A 299 0.71 1.26 6.24
C ALA A 299 1.44 0.18 5.41
N THR A 300 2.26 0.63 4.44
CA THR A 300 2.87 -0.22 3.41
C THR A 300 3.59 -1.45 3.94
N PRO A 301 4.43 -1.39 5.00
CA PRO A 301 5.09 -2.58 5.54
C PRO A 301 4.11 -3.67 6.01
N LYS A 302 3.01 -3.27 6.66
CA LYS A 302 1.97 -4.19 7.14
C LYS A 302 1.14 -4.78 6.00
N VAL A 303 0.85 -3.99 4.95
CA VAL A 303 0.19 -4.49 3.74
C VAL A 303 1.03 -5.57 3.07
N VAL A 304 2.34 -5.33 2.92
CA VAL A 304 3.27 -6.29 2.32
C VAL A 304 3.36 -7.57 3.17
N ALA A 305 3.48 -7.44 4.50
CA ALA A 305 3.47 -8.58 5.40
C ALA A 305 2.16 -9.39 5.31
N ALA A 306 1.01 -8.72 5.26
CA ALA A 306 -0.29 -9.37 5.14
C ALA A 306 -0.47 -10.10 3.79
N PHE A 307 0.01 -9.55 2.68
CA PHE A 307 0.03 -10.25 1.40
C PHE A 307 0.99 -11.45 1.39
N ALA A 308 2.14 -11.32 2.05
CA ALA A 308 3.11 -12.42 2.18
C ALA A 308 2.53 -13.59 3.01
N GLU A 309 1.85 -13.29 4.13
CA GLU A 309 1.12 -14.28 4.92
C GLU A 309 0.03 -15.01 4.11
N ARG A 310 -0.57 -14.32 3.12
CA ARG A 310 -1.60 -14.87 2.22
C ARG A 310 -1.06 -15.59 0.99
N ARG A 311 0.26 -15.62 0.78
CA ARG A 311 0.90 -16.12 -0.45
C ARG A 311 0.46 -15.37 -1.72
N GLU A 312 -0.05 -14.14 -1.59
CA GLU A 312 -0.47 -13.30 -2.71
C GLU A 312 0.70 -12.43 -3.18
N PHE A 313 1.80 -13.08 -3.58
CA PHE A 313 3.06 -12.41 -3.89
C PHE A 313 2.91 -11.43 -5.07
N ASP A 314 2.15 -11.79 -6.11
CA ASP A 314 1.90 -10.93 -7.27
C ASP A 314 1.33 -9.56 -6.87
N LYS A 315 0.47 -9.53 -5.84
CA LYS A 315 -0.14 -8.29 -5.34
C LYS A 315 0.86 -7.41 -4.59
N ILE A 316 1.87 -7.99 -3.94
CA ILE A 316 2.94 -7.22 -3.27
C ILE A 316 3.62 -6.32 -4.29
N LEU A 317 3.92 -6.85 -5.48
CA LEU A 317 4.56 -6.12 -6.56
C LEU A 317 3.69 -4.99 -7.09
N ILE A 318 2.45 -5.33 -7.43
CA ILE A 318 1.49 -4.38 -8.00
C ILE A 318 1.29 -3.22 -7.03
N TYR A 319 1.09 -3.52 -5.75
CA TYR A 319 0.93 -2.52 -4.70
C TYR A 319 2.20 -1.66 -4.50
N SER A 320 3.37 -2.30 -4.43
CA SER A 320 4.66 -1.62 -4.26
C SER A 320 4.93 -0.62 -5.40
N LYS A 321 4.65 -1.01 -6.65
CA LYS A 321 4.74 -0.13 -7.83
C LYS A 321 3.73 1.01 -7.80
N GLN A 322 2.49 0.75 -7.40
CA GLN A 322 1.44 1.78 -7.31
C GLN A 322 1.74 2.84 -6.25
N VAL A 323 2.32 2.45 -5.12
CA VAL A 323 2.64 3.36 -4.01
C VAL A 323 4.04 3.97 -4.13
N GLY A 324 4.89 3.45 -5.01
CA GLY A 324 6.27 3.90 -5.17
C GLY A 324 7.18 3.48 -4.01
N TYR A 325 6.87 2.36 -3.35
CA TYR A 325 7.64 1.82 -2.23
C TYR A 325 8.43 0.60 -2.67
N THR A 326 9.73 0.56 -2.37
CA THR A 326 10.59 -0.60 -2.61
C THR A 326 10.80 -1.36 -1.31
N PRO A 327 10.09 -2.48 -1.07
CA PRO A 327 10.33 -3.30 0.11
C PRO A 327 11.72 -3.94 0.07
N ASP A 328 12.25 -4.27 1.25
CA ASP A 328 13.41 -5.15 1.35
C ASP A 328 12.99 -6.60 1.01
N TYR A 329 13.08 -6.93 -0.27
CA TYR A 329 12.69 -8.23 -0.80
C TYR A 329 13.52 -9.38 -0.20
N LEU A 330 14.81 -9.14 0.13
CA LEU A 330 15.66 -10.16 0.73
C LEU A 330 15.25 -10.46 2.17
N PHE A 331 14.94 -9.42 2.95
CA PHE A 331 14.41 -9.60 4.31
C PHE A 331 13.06 -10.34 4.31
N LEU A 332 12.17 -9.99 3.37
CA LEU A 332 10.89 -10.68 3.19
C LEU A 332 11.10 -12.14 2.82
N LEU A 333 11.98 -12.43 1.86
CA LEU A 333 12.32 -13.79 1.46
C LEU A 333 12.86 -14.58 2.65
N GLN A 334 13.77 -14.02 3.44
CA GLN A 334 14.31 -14.69 4.64
C GLN A 334 13.24 -15.01 5.68
N THR A 335 12.24 -14.15 5.81
CA THR A 335 11.09 -14.32 6.72
C THR A 335 10.16 -15.41 6.22
N ILE A 336 9.76 -15.36 4.94
CA ILE A 336 8.93 -16.39 4.30
C ILE A 336 9.64 -17.74 4.35
N LEU A 337 10.95 -17.78 4.08
CA LEU A 337 11.75 -19.00 4.12
C LEU A 337 11.79 -19.68 5.50
N ARG A 338 11.52 -18.97 6.60
CA ARG A 338 11.38 -19.58 7.95
C ARG A 338 10.01 -20.21 8.16
N ALA A 339 8.96 -19.63 7.60
CA ALA A 339 7.59 -20.04 7.81
C ALA A 339 7.12 -21.08 6.76
N ASP A 340 7.53 -20.89 5.51
CA ASP A 340 7.07 -21.64 4.34
C ASP A 340 8.15 -21.69 3.23
N PRO A 341 8.98 -22.75 3.20
CA PRO A 341 10.02 -22.92 2.19
C PRO A 341 9.51 -22.98 0.74
N GLN A 342 8.33 -23.56 0.51
CA GLN A 342 7.75 -23.68 -0.82
C GLN A 342 7.18 -22.34 -1.30
N GLY A 343 6.52 -21.60 -0.40
CA GLY A 343 6.13 -20.21 -0.68
C GLY A 343 7.32 -19.30 -1.00
N ALA A 344 8.47 -19.53 -0.35
CA ALA A 344 9.69 -18.79 -0.62
C ALA A 344 10.23 -19.03 -2.04
N VAL A 345 10.09 -20.23 -2.61
CA VAL A 345 10.48 -20.50 -4.01
C VAL A 345 9.65 -19.65 -4.96
N ASN A 346 8.33 -19.62 -4.81
CA ASN A 346 7.45 -18.82 -5.67
C ASN A 346 7.78 -17.32 -5.56
N PHE A 347 8.02 -16.84 -4.34
CA PHE A 347 8.42 -15.45 -4.12
C PHE A 347 9.79 -15.13 -4.75
N ALA A 348 10.77 -16.02 -4.62
CA ALA A 348 12.09 -15.90 -5.24
C ALA A 348 12.03 -15.89 -6.77
N LEU A 349 11.20 -16.75 -7.38
CA LEU A 349 10.96 -16.73 -8.82
C LEU A 349 10.39 -15.38 -9.28
N MET A 350 9.43 -14.85 -8.53
CA MET A 350 8.87 -13.53 -8.81
C MET A 350 9.94 -12.42 -8.71
N MET A 351 10.80 -12.48 -7.69
CA MET A 351 11.94 -11.54 -7.55
C MET A 351 12.88 -11.59 -8.75
N SER A 352 13.22 -12.79 -9.24
CA SER A 352 14.12 -12.96 -10.38
C SER A 352 13.57 -12.40 -11.70
N GLN A 353 12.25 -12.28 -11.83
CA GLN A 353 11.60 -11.68 -13.01
C GLN A 353 11.58 -10.14 -12.96
N MET A 354 11.72 -9.53 -11.79
CA MET A 354 11.73 -8.07 -11.65
C MET A 354 13.08 -7.47 -12.03
N GLU A 355 14.14 -8.17 -11.63
CA GLU A 355 15.52 -7.76 -11.77
C GLU A 355 16.30 -9.00 -12.22
N GLU A 356 16.47 -9.12 -13.54
CA GLU A 356 17.26 -10.19 -14.17
C GLU A 356 18.76 -9.94 -13.95
N ALA A 357 19.17 -9.95 -12.68
CA ALA A 357 20.57 -9.82 -12.27
C ALA A 357 21.09 -11.19 -11.81
N VAL A 358 22.14 -11.69 -12.47
CA VAL A 358 22.84 -12.92 -12.08
C VAL A 358 23.25 -12.91 -10.61
N LEU A 359 23.63 -11.73 -10.10
CA LEU A 359 24.00 -11.52 -8.70
C LEU A 359 22.82 -11.79 -7.75
N LEU A 360 21.61 -11.34 -8.08
CA LEU A 360 20.41 -11.57 -7.26
C LEU A 360 20.06 -13.08 -7.21
N ILE A 361 20.10 -13.76 -8.35
CA ILE A 361 19.85 -15.21 -8.45
C ILE A 361 20.87 -15.99 -7.61
N THR A 362 22.13 -15.56 -7.63
CA THR A 362 23.21 -16.17 -6.82
C THR A 362 22.96 -15.99 -5.33
N ILE A 363 22.63 -14.78 -4.88
CA ILE A 363 22.31 -14.48 -3.48
C ILE A 363 21.12 -15.31 -2.99
N ILE A 364 20.04 -15.35 -3.76
CA ILE A 364 18.83 -16.14 -3.43
C ILE A 364 19.18 -17.62 -3.31
N THR A 365 19.96 -18.14 -4.25
CA THR A 365 20.41 -19.53 -4.24
C THR A 365 21.23 -19.84 -2.99
N ASP A 366 22.19 -18.99 -2.65
CA ASP A 366 22.99 -19.14 -1.44
C ASP A 366 22.16 -19.10 -0.17
N LEU A 367 21.10 -18.28 -0.12
CA LEU A 367 20.18 -18.24 1.02
C LEU A 367 19.44 -19.58 1.22
N PHE A 368 18.97 -20.23 0.15
CA PHE A 368 18.35 -21.55 0.26
C PHE A 368 19.36 -22.61 0.73
N LEU A 369 20.57 -22.59 0.15
CA LEU A 369 21.61 -23.58 0.45
C LEU A 369 22.16 -23.44 1.88
N GLN A 370 22.36 -22.22 2.38
CA GLN A 370 22.78 -21.96 3.76
C GLN A 370 21.80 -22.55 4.80
N ARG A 371 20.53 -22.72 4.43
CA ARG A 371 19.50 -23.34 5.28
C ARG A 371 19.28 -24.83 4.99
N ASN A 372 20.14 -25.46 4.18
CA ASN A 372 20.01 -26.85 3.73
C ASN A 372 18.71 -27.15 2.95
N LEU A 373 18.10 -26.13 2.33
CA LEU A 373 16.88 -26.26 1.52
C LEU A 373 17.24 -26.58 0.06
N ILE A 374 17.85 -27.74 -0.14
CA ILE A 374 18.45 -28.14 -1.42
C ILE A 374 17.39 -28.40 -2.50
N ARG A 375 16.23 -28.97 -2.12
CA ARG A 375 15.14 -29.24 -3.07
C ARG A 375 14.53 -27.95 -3.60
N GLU A 376 14.31 -26.98 -2.72
CA GLU A 376 13.81 -25.65 -3.01
C GLU A 376 14.80 -24.86 -3.87
N ALA A 377 16.10 -24.88 -3.52
CA ALA A 377 17.16 -24.28 -4.33
C ALA A 377 17.19 -24.87 -5.75
N THR A 378 17.03 -26.18 -5.85
CA THR A 378 17.01 -26.89 -7.15
C THR A 378 15.79 -26.48 -7.96
N ALA A 379 14.58 -26.50 -7.36
CA ALA A 379 13.36 -26.07 -8.05
C ALA A 379 13.46 -24.63 -8.55
N PHE A 380 13.95 -23.71 -7.71
CA PHE A 380 14.20 -22.32 -8.09
C PHE A 380 15.17 -22.21 -9.28
N LEU A 381 16.34 -22.85 -9.19
CA LEU A 381 17.35 -22.80 -10.26
C LEU A 381 16.86 -23.45 -11.55
N LEU A 382 16.12 -24.57 -11.49
CA LEU A 382 15.58 -25.22 -12.68
C LEU A 382 14.64 -24.32 -13.47
N ASP A 383 13.87 -23.46 -12.79
CA ASP A 383 12.96 -22.51 -13.45
C ASP A 383 13.70 -21.27 -13.98
N VAL A 384 14.61 -20.68 -13.19
CA VAL A 384 15.36 -19.48 -13.59
C VAL A 384 16.37 -19.78 -14.70
N LEU A 385 16.96 -20.97 -14.73
CA LEU A 385 17.98 -21.35 -15.70
C LEU A 385 17.42 -21.94 -17.00
N LYS A 386 16.10 -22.04 -17.18
CA LYS A 386 15.46 -22.52 -18.43
C LYS A 386 15.98 -21.85 -19.71
N PRO A 387 16.30 -20.54 -19.73
CA PRO A 387 16.84 -19.91 -20.94
C PRO A 387 18.24 -20.38 -21.33
N ASN A 388 18.93 -21.15 -20.47
CA ASN A 388 20.25 -21.74 -20.69
C ASN A 388 21.30 -20.72 -21.19
N LEU A 389 21.40 -19.58 -20.50
CA LEU A 389 22.33 -18.52 -20.86
C LEU A 389 23.77 -18.87 -20.44
N PRO A 390 24.80 -18.50 -21.24
CA PRO A 390 26.21 -18.69 -20.88
C PRO A 390 26.62 -18.02 -19.57
N GLU A 391 26.05 -16.85 -19.28
CA GLU A 391 26.32 -16.06 -18.07
C GLU A 391 25.95 -16.80 -16.78
N HIS A 392 25.02 -17.76 -16.87
CA HIS A 392 24.59 -18.58 -15.76
C HIS A 392 25.40 -19.89 -15.62
N GLY A 393 26.48 -20.09 -16.39
CA GLY A 393 27.24 -21.35 -16.42
C GLY A 393 27.74 -21.81 -15.03
N PHE A 394 28.15 -20.88 -14.17
CA PHE A 394 28.50 -21.19 -12.78
C PHE A 394 27.30 -21.72 -11.97
N LEU A 395 26.10 -21.13 -12.14
CA LEU A 395 24.89 -21.58 -11.47
C LEU A 395 24.39 -22.93 -12.01
N GLN A 396 24.55 -23.18 -13.31
CA GLN A 396 24.29 -24.50 -13.92
C GLN A 396 25.22 -25.57 -13.34
N THR A 397 26.50 -25.25 -13.19
CA THR A 397 27.47 -26.14 -12.53
C THR A 397 27.03 -26.39 -11.09
N LYS A 398 26.73 -25.34 -10.34
CA LYS A 398 26.35 -25.41 -8.93
C LYS A 398 25.10 -26.26 -8.66
N VAL A 399 24.04 -26.12 -9.47
CA VAL A 399 22.82 -26.95 -9.30
C VAL A 399 23.11 -28.43 -9.55
N LEU A 400 23.94 -28.74 -10.55
CA LEU A 400 24.34 -30.11 -10.84
C LEU A 400 25.24 -30.68 -9.74
N GLU A 401 26.24 -29.92 -9.28
CA GLU A 401 27.16 -30.35 -8.21
C GLU A 401 26.41 -30.73 -6.93
N ILE A 402 25.51 -29.86 -6.47
CA ILE A 402 24.78 -30.07 -5.22
C ILE A 402 23.85 -31.29 -5.32
N ASN A 403 23.20 -31.47 -6.47
CA ASN A 403 22.36 -32.64 -6.70
C ASN A 403 23.17 -33.91 -6.89
N LEU A 404 24.33 -33.90 -7.55
CA LEU A 404 25.18 -35.09 -7.66
C LEU A 404 25.71 -35.58 -6.30
N VAL A 405 25.93 -34.66 -5.36
CA VAL A 405 26.35 -35.01 -4.00
C VAL A 405 25.16 -35.47 -3.13
N THR A 406 23.99 -34.85 -3.29
CA THR A 406 22.87 -35.04 -2.34
C THR A 406 21.75 -35.93 -2.90
N PHE A 407 21.37 -35.74 -4.16
CA PHE A 407 20.28 -36.43 -4.84
C PHE A 407 20.68 -36.85 -6.28
N PRO A 408 21.55 -37.87 -6.44
CA PRO A 408 22.08 -38.26 -7.75
C PRO A 408 21.03 -38.51 -8.84
N ASN A 409 19.89 -39.10 -8.47
CA ASN A 409 18.78 -39.36 -9.40
C ASN A 409 18.20 -38.08 -10.01
N VAL A 410 18.17 -36.97 -9.25
CA VAL A 410 17.70 -35.67 -9.75
C VAL A 410 18.72 -35.09 -10.71
N ALA A 411 20.00 -35.17 -10.40
CA ALA A 411 21.07 -34.72 -11.30
C ALA A 411 21.08 -35.52 -12.62
N ASP A 412 20.91 -36.85 -12.55
CA ASP A 412 20.82 -37.70 -13.73
C ASP A 412 19.64 -37.28 -14.63
N ALA A 413 18.47 -37.03 -14.05
CA ALA A 413 17.31 -36.55 -14.81
C ALA A 413 17.54 -35.19 -15.48
N ILE A 414 18.22 -34.25 -14.79
CA ILE A 414 18.57 -32.93 -15.35
C ILE A 414 19.52 -33.10 -16.55
N LEU A 415 20.54 -33.95 -16.41
CA LEU A 415 21.52 -34.24 -17.47
C LEU A 415 20.86 -34.98 -18.65
N ALA A 416 19.98 -35.95 -18.36
CA ALA A 416 19.24 -36.72 -19.36
C ALA A 416 18.38 -35.81 -20.25
N ASN A 417 17.70 -34.83 -19.64
CA ASN A 417 16.84 -33.88 -20.34
C ASN A 417 17.63 -32.82 -21.14
N GLY A 418 18.95 -32.77 -21.02
CA GLY A 418 19.77 -31.80 -21.74
C GLY A 418 19.43 -30.35 -21.41
N MET A 419 18.98 -30.05 -20.20
CA MET A 419 18.48 -28.73 -19.82
C MET A 419 19.56 -27.63 -19.85
N PHE A 420 20.83 -28.01 -19.70
CA PHE A 420 21.97 -27.10 -19.54
C PHE A 420 23.12 -27.45 -20.48
N SER A 421 23.86 -26.45 -20.96
CA SER A 421 25.02 -26.65 -21.84
C SER A 421 26.30 -25.89 -21.44
N HIS A 422 26.24 -24.99 -20.47
CA HIS A 422 27.33 -24.07 -20.13
C HIS A 422 28.01 -24.38 -18.78
N TYR A 423 27.75 -25.54 -18.19
CA TYR A 423 28.38 -25.98 -16.95
C TYR A 423 29.80 -26.54 -17.17
N ASP A 424 30.59 -26.61 -16.08
CA ASP A 424 31.93 -27.20 -16.06
C ASP A 424 31.87 -28.72 -16.27
N ARG A 425 32.05 -29.16 -17.52
CA ARG A 425 31.95 -30.58 -17.90
C ARG A 425 32.97 -31.46 -17.16
N PRO A 426 34.29 -31.13 -17.10
CA PRO A 426 35.25 -31.92 -16.33
C PRO A 426 34.85 -32.12 -14.87
N ARG A 427 34.38 -31.06 -14.20
CA ARG A 427 33.96 -31.13 -12.80
C ARG A 427 32.73 -32.02 -12.61
N ILE A 428 31.73 -31.87 -13.48
CA ILE A 428 30.52 -32.69 -13.44
C ILE A 428 30.83 -34.16 -13.75
N ALA A 429 31.73 -34.46 -14.68
CA ALA A 429 32.16 -35.83 -14.99
C ALA A 429 32.70 -36.55 -13.74
N GLN A 430 33.58 -35.89 -12.98
CA GLN A 430 34.16 -36.44 -11.75
C GLN A 430 33.09 -36.71 -10.67
N LEU A 431 32.08 -35.84 -10.58
CA LEU A 431 30.99 -36.01 -9.62
C LEU A 431 30.00 -37.11 -10.04
N CYS A 432 29.69 -37.23 -11.33
CA CYS A 432 28.92 -38.35 -11.88
C CYS A 432 29.60 -39.69 -11.56
N GLU A 433 30.92 -39.76 -11.74
CA GLU A 433 31.69 -40.97 -11.41
C GLU A 433 31.57 -41.31 -9.92
N LYS A 434 31.77 -40.33 -9.02
CA LYS A 434 31.62 -40.53 -7.57
C LYS A 434 30.21 -40.92 -7.15
N ALA A 435 29.20 -40.46 -7.88
CA ALA A 435 27.80 -40.78 -7.64
C ALA A 435 27.37 -42.13 -8.23
N GLY A 436 28.26 -42.85 -8.95
CA GLY A 436 27.97 -44.13 -9.60
C GLY A 436 27.23 -43.99 -10.94
N LEU A 437 27.12 -42.79 -11.49
CA LEU A 437 26.49 -42.50 -12.79
C LEU A 437 27.52 -42.59 -13.91
N TYR A 438 28.06 -43.80 -14.13
CA TYR A 438 29.22 -44.00 -15.02
C TYR A 438 28.93 -43.64 -16.48
N VAL A 439 27.72 -43.91 -17.00
CA VAL A 439 27.32 -43.51 -18.36
C VAL A 439 27.38 -41.99 -18.54
N ARG A 440 26.91 -41.23 -17.54
CA ARG A 440 26.97 -39.76 -17.56
C ARG A 440 28.40 -39.26 -17.43
N ALA A 441 29.22 -39.92 -16.62
CA ALA A 441 30.64 -39.57 -16.53
C ALA A 441 31.35 -39.75 -17.89
N LEU A 442 31.09 -40.86 -18.59
CA LEU A 442 31.64 -41.14 -19.92
C LEU A 442 31.23 -40.09 -20.97
N GLN A 443 29.98 -39.63 -20.96
CA GLN A 443 29.49 -38.56 -21.86
C GLN A 443 30.17 -37.19 -21.66
N HIS A 444 30.84 -37.00 -20.53
CA HIS A 444 31.41 -35.72 -20.12
C HIS A 444 32.93 -35.70 -20.12
N TYR A 445 33.59 -36.85 -19.99
CA TYR A 445 35.03 -36.95 -20.11
C TYR A 445 35.48 -36.76 -21.57
N SER A 446 36.52 -35.94 -21.76
CA SER A 446 37.16 -35.70 -23.06
C SER A 446 38.50 -36.42 -23.20
N GLU A 447 39.08 -36.90 -22.10
CA GLU A 447 40.41 -37.49 -22.06
C GLU A 447 40.34 -39.01 -22.01
N LEU A 448 41.08 -39.68 -22.90
CA LEU A 448 41.11 -41.13 -23.01
C LEU A 448 41.48 -41.87 -21.70
N PRO A 449 42.44 -41.39 -20.86
CA PRO A 449 42.74 -42.04 -19.58
C PRO A 449 41.54 -42.09 -18.62
N ASP A 450 40.72 -41.03 -18.59
CA ASP A 450 39.52 -40.97 -17.76
C ASP A 450 38.42 -41.89 -18.30
N ILE A 451 38.24 -41.91 -19.62
CA ILE A 451 37.29 -42.82 -20.28
C ILE A 451 37.64 -44.28 -19.95
N LYS A 452 38.90 -44.67 -20.11
CA LYS A 452 39.39 -46.03 -19.80
C LYS A 452 39.17 -46.41 -18.33
N ARG A 453 39.39 -45.48 -17.42
CA ARG A 453 39.19 -45.69 -15.98
C ARG A 453 37.72 -45.94 -15.62
N VAL A 454 36.79 -45.31 -16.33
CA VAL A 454 35.36 -45.40 -16.02
C VAL A 454 34.70 -46.56 -16.76
N ILE A 455 35.07 -46.80 -18.02
CA ILE A 455 34.39 -47.76 -18.91
C ILE A 455 34.44 -49.19 -18.38
N VAL A 456 35.48 -49.53 -17.60
CA VAL A 456 35.66 -50.85 -16.97
C VAL A 456 34.60 -51.21 -15.93
N ASN A 457 33.80 -50.24 -15.46
CA ASN A 457 32.70 -50.47 -14.53
C ASN A 457 31.44 -51.03 -15.23
N THR A 458 31.62 -52.03 -16.09
CA THR A 458 30.57 -52.61 -16.94
C THR A 458 29.41 -53.23 -16.15
N HIS A 459 29.65 -53.65 -14.90
CA HIS A 459 28.62 -54.16 -14.00
C HIS A 459 27.57 -53.13 -13.57
N ALA A 460 27.90 -51.83 -13.67
CA ALA A 460 27.04 -50.72 -13.26
C ALA A 460 26.57 -49.87 -14.46
N ILE A 461 26.83 -50.33 -15.68
CA ILE A 461 26.45 -49.67 -16.93
C ILE A 461 25.50 -50.58 -17.69
N GLU A 462 24.42 -50.02 -18.24
CA GLU A 462 23.53 -50.76 -19.13
C GLU A 462 24.26 -51.16 -20.43
N PRO A 463 24.24 -52.45 -20.83
CA PRO A 463 24.99 -52.93 -22.00
C PRO A 463 24.72 -52.15 -23.29
N GLN A 464 23.47 -51.78 -23.56
CA GLN A 464 23.10 -51.04 -24.77
C GLN A 464 23.66 -49.62 -24.76
N ALA A 465 23.57 -48.92 -23.62
CA ALA A 465 24.13 -47.58 -23.47
C ALA A 465 25.66 -47.57 -23.65
N LEU A 466 26.33 -48.65 -23.23
CA LEU A 466 27.77 -48.82 -23.45
C LEU A 466 28.09 -49.00 -24.93
N VAL A 467 27.32 -49.82 -25.65
CA VAL A 467 27.47 -50.00 -27.10
C VAL A 467 27.30 -48.67 -27.83
N GLU A 468 26.23 -47.92 -27.52
CA GLU A 468 25.99 -46.60 -28.11
C GLU A 468 27.14 -45.61 -27.84
N PHE A 469 27.72 -45.64 -26.63
CA PHE A 469 28.87 -44.81 -26.29
C PHE A 469 30.10 -45.12 -27.16
N PHE A 470 30.36 -46.40 -27.47
CA PHE A 470 31.46 -46.77 -28.39
C PHE A 470 31.30 -46.15 -29.77
N GLY A 471 30.07 -45.94 -30.25
CA GLY A 471 29.78 -45.25 -31.51
C GLY A 471 30.22 -43.78 -31.53
N THR A 472 30.39 -43.15 -30.37
CA THR A 472 30.85 -41.76 -30.26
C THR A 472 32.37 -41.62 -30.27
N LEU A 473 33.11 -42.73 -30.10
CA LEU A 473 34.56 -42.75 -30.02
C LEU A 473 35.22 -42.79 -31.41
N SER A 474 36.43 -42.25 -31.51
CA SER A 474 37.28 -42.51 -32.68
C SER A 474 37.67 -43.99 -32.74
N LYS A 475 38.03 -44.47 -33.94
CA LYS A 475 38.45 -45.85 -34.17
C LYS A 475 39.55 -46.28 -33.20
N GLU A 476 40.55 -45.44 -33.01
CA GLU A 476 41.70 -45.74 -32.13
C GLU A 476 41.25 -45.86 -30.68
N TRP A 477 40.42 -44.93 -30.20
CA TRP A 477 39.95 -44.90 -28.82
C TRP A 477 39.01 -46.07 -28.51
N ALA A 478 38.11 -46.39 -29.45
CA ALA A 478 37.22 -47.55 -29.33
C ALA A 478 38.04 -48.84 -29.18
N LEU A 479 39.04 -49.07 -30.04
CA LEU A 479 39.87 -50.28 -29.98
C LEU A 479 40.68 -50.36 -28.68
N GLU A 480 41.21 -49.23 -28.19
CA GLU A 480 41.92 -49.21 -26.92
C GLU A 480 41.00 -49.49 -25.72
N CYS A 481 39.79 -48.93 -25.71
CA CYS A 481 38.79 -49.22 -24.69
C CYS A 481 38.32 -50.68 -24.74
N MET A 482 38.11 -51.26 -25.94
CA MET A 482 37.77 -52.68 -26.09
C MET A 482 38.87 -53.60 -25.53
N LYS A 483 40.15 -53.26 -25.76
CA LYS A 483 41.29 -53.99 -25.19
C LYS A 483 41.27 -53.96 -23.67
N ASP A 484 41.07 -52.78 -23.07
CA ASP A 484 41.06 -52.63 -21.61
C ASP A 484 39.88 -53.40 -20.98
N LEU A 485 38.71 -53.42 -21.63
CA LEU A 485 37.57 -54.23 -21.17
C LEU A 485 37.85 -55.73 -21.21
N LEU A 486 38.48 -56.23 -22.28
CA LEU A 486 38.86 -57.65 -22.38
C LEU A 486 39.98 -58.03 -21.39
N LEU A 487 40.90 -57.10 -21.09
CA LEU A 487 41.93 -57.30 -20.07
C LEU A 487 41.35 -57.43 -18.67
N VAL A 488 40.35 -56.62 -18.32
CA VAL A 488 39.73 -56.63 -16.99
C VAL A 488 38.91 -57.90 -16.77
N ASN A 489 38.02 -58.23 -17.71
CA ASN A 489 37.20 -59.44 -17.61
C ASN A 489 36.76 -59.92 -18.99
N LEU A 490 37.56 -60.82 -19.57
CA LEU A 490 37.29 -61.40 -20.88
C LEU A 490 35.89 -62.01 -20.96
N ARG A 491 35.53 -62.91 -20.04
CA ARG A 491 34.23 -63.63 -20.09
C ARG A 491 33.03 -62.72 -19.88
N GLY A 492 33.13 -61.80 -18.92
CA GLY A 492 32.02 -60.89 -18.59
C GLY A 492 31.75 -59.84 -19.67
N ASN A 493 32.79 -59.36 -20.34
CA ASN A 493 32.67 -58.26 -21.31
C ASN A 493 32.57 -58.75 -22.76
N LEU A 494 32.85 -60.03 -23.04
CA LEU A 494 32.92 -60.57 -24.41
C LEU A 494 31.68 -60.25 -25.25
N GLN A 495 30.48 -60.48 -24.70
CA GLN A 495 29.22 -60.27 -25.41
C GLN A 495 29.04 -58.80 -25.83
N ILE A 496 29.41 -57.85 -24.97
CA ILE A 496 29.34 -56.41 -25.26
C ILE A 496 30.35 -56.05 -26.34
N ILE A 497 31.59 -56.53 -26.24
CA ILE A 497 32.64 -56.27 -27.23
C ILE A 497 32.28 -56.84 -28.60
N VAL A 498 31.70 -58.04 -28.64
CA VAL A 498 31.19 -58.65 -29.88
C VAL A 498 30.06 -57.80 -30.45
N GLN A 499 29.12 -57.32 -29.63
CA GLN A 499 28.04 -56.45 -30.10
C GLN A 499 28.55 -55.13 -30.69
N VAL A 500 29.50 -54.46 -30.00
CA VAL A 500 30.17 -53.25 -30.51
C VAL A 500 30.88 -53.52 -31.84
N ALA A 501 31.61 -54.64 -31.94
CA ALA A 501 32.32 -55.02 -33.15
C ALA A 501 31.35 -55.26 -34.32
N LYS A 502 30.19 -55.87 -34.06
CA LYS A 502 29.14 -56.09 -35.07
C LYS A 502 28.53 -54.78 -35.55
N GLU A 503 28.14 -53.92 -34.63
CA GLU A 503 27.37 -52.71 -34.91
C GLU A 503 28.23 -51.62 -35.57
N TYR A 504 29.48 -51.44 -35.12
CA TYR A 504 30.41 -50.44 -35.66
C TYR A 504 31.52 -51.06 -36.53
N CYS A 505 31.24 -52.20 -37.16
CA CYS A 505 32.20 -52.95 -37.97
C CYS A 505 32.79 -52.12 -39.12
N GLU A 506 31.96 -51.31 -39.79
CA GLU A 506 32.40 -50.45 -40.90
C GLU A 506 33.43 -49.40 -40.46
N HIS A 507 33.28 -48.87 -39.24
CA HIS A 507 34.18 -47.87 -38.67
C HIS A 507 35.46 -48.50 -38.07
N LEU A 508 35.33 -49.62 -37.36
CA LEU A 508 36.44 -50.31 -36.70
C LEU A 508 37.32 -51.11 -37.68
N GLY A 509 36.70 -51.65 -38.73
CA GLY A 509 37.34 -52.50 -39.74
C GLY A 509 37.45 -53.96 -39.31
N VAL A 510 36.99 -54.86 -40.18
CA VAL A 510 36.90 -56.32 -39.95
C VAL A 510 38.25 -56.92 -39.52
N GLU A 511 39.33 -56.62 -40.23
CA GLU A 511 40.66 -57.14 -39.91
C GLU A 511 41.15 -56.72 -38.51
N THR A 512 40.82 -55.49 -38.09
CA THR A 512 41.24 -54.97 -36.78
C THR A 512 40.51 -55.68 -35.66
N CYS A 513 39.20 -55.93 -35.84
CA CYS A 513 38.38 -56.71 -34.90
C CYS A 513 38.86 -58.17 -34.82
N ILE A 514 39.20 -58.80 -35.95
CA ILE A 514 39.78 -60.17 -35.97
C ILE A 514 41.08 -60.20 -35.17
N LYS A 515 42.02 -59.29 -35.47
CA LYS A 515 43.31 -59.20 -34.75
C LYS A 515 43.12 -58.98 -33.26
N LEU A 516 42.11 -58.19 -32.86
CA LEU A 516 41.77 -57.96 -31.46
C LEU A 516 41.36 -59.26 -30.76
N PHE A 517 40.40 -60.00 -31.30
CA PHE A 517 39.96 -61.25 -30.66
C PHE A 517 41.04 -62.35 -30.68
N GLU A 518 41.85 -62.42 -31.75
CA GLU A 518 43.02 -63.32 -31.84
C GLU A 518 44.07 -62.98 -30.77
N GLN A 519 44.34 -61.69 -30.52
CA GLN A 519 45.29 -61.23 -29.50
C GLN A 519 44.91 -61.76 -28.10
N PHE A 520 43.62 -61.80 -27.78
CA PHE A 520 43.10 -62.30 -26.50
C PHE A 520 42.77 -63.79 -26.52
N LYS A 521 43.04 -64.51 -27.62
CA LYS A 521 42.69 -65.92 -27.83
C LYS A 521 41.20 -66.21 -27.59
N SER A 522 40.33 -65.26 -27.94
CA SER A 522 38.88 -65.41 -27.79
C SER A 522 38.27 -65.97 -29.08
N TYR A 523 38.29 -67.30 -29.18
CA TYR A 523 37.73 -68.03 -30.33
C TYR A 523 36.20 -67.97 -30.37
N GLU A 524 35.56 -68.00 -29.19
CA GLU A 524 34.12 -67.74 -29.01
C GLU A 524 33.73 -66.35 -29.56
N GLY A 525 34.50 -65.30 -29.23
CA GLY A 525 34.28 -63.95 -29.75
C GLY A 525 34.43 -63.84 -31.26
N LEU A 526 35.47 -64.47 -31.82
CA LEU A 526 35.68 -64.57 -33.27
C LEU A 526 34.50 -65.25 -33.96
N TYR A 527 34.03 -66.38 -33.41
CA TYR A 527 32.90 -67.13 -33.95
C TYR A 527 31.64 -66.26 -33.97
N PHE A 528 31.28 -65.64 -32.85
CA PHE A 528 30.08 -64.82 -32.79
C PHE A 528 30.14 -63.55 -33.65
N PHE A 529 31.30 -62.89 -33.74
CA PHE A 529 31.49 -61.70 -34.57
C PHE A 529 31.46 -62.03 -36.07
N LEU A 530 32.23 -63.04 -36.49
CA LEU A 530 32.31 -63.43 -37.90
C LEU A 530 30.99 -64.05 -38.38
N GLY A 531 30.26 -64.75 -37.51
CA GLY A 531 28.94 -65.32 -37.82
C GLY A 531 27.94 -64.33 -38.41
N SER A 532 27.95 -63.07 -37.95
CA SER A 532 27.11 -62.01 -38.52
C SER A 532 27.62 -61.42 -39.84
N TYR A 533 28.88 -61.66 -40.20
CA TYR A 533 29.53 -61.07 -41.38
C TYR A 533 29.71 -62.07 -42.54
N LEU A 534 29.48 -63.37 -42.30
CA LEU A 534 29.65 -64.44 -43.30
C LEU A 534 28.77 -64.30 -44.53
N SER A 535 27.52 -63.87 -44.36
CA SER A 535 26.58 -63.71 -45.47
C SER A 535 26.96 -62.56 -46.40
N SER A 536 27.80 -61.62 -45.93
CA SER A 536 28.25 -60.44 -46.65
C SER A 536 29.69 -60.54 -47.17
N SER A 537 30.42 -61.62 -46.88
CA SER A 537 31.85 -61.77 -47.24
C SER A 537 32.11 -62.97 -48.13
N GLU A 538 32.89 -62.77 -49.20
CA GLU A 538 33.38 -63.84 -50.09
C GLU A 538 34.85 -64.22 -49.82
N ASP A 539 35.50 -63.60 -48.81
CA ASP A 539 36.92 -63.81 -48.51
C ASP A 539 37.18 -65.18 -47.88
N PRO A 540 37.92 -66.09 -48.55
CA PRO A 540 38.24 -67.42 -48.03
C PRO A 540 38.92 -67.41 -46.65
N GLU A 541 39.68 -66.36 -46.31
CA GLU A 541 40.37 -66.26 -45.03
C GLU A 541 39.40 -65.99 -43.88
N ILE A 542 38.35 -65.20 -44.11
CA ILE A 542 37.28 -64.92 -43.14
C ILE A 542 36.46 -66.19 -42.88
N HIS A 543 36.11 -66.93 -43.94
CA HIS A 543 35.43 -68.22 -43.83
C HIS A 543 36.26 -69.26 -43.06
N PHE A 544 37.58 -69.32 -43.34
CA PHE A 544 38.49 -70.20 -42.62
C PHE A 544 38.60 -69.85 -41.13
N LYS A 545 38.74 -68.56 -40.80
CA LYS A 545 38.82 -68.07 -39.41
C LYS A 545 37.53 -68.31 -38.63
N TYR A 546 36.37 -68.19 -39.27
CA TYR A 546 35.08 -68.54 -38.67
C TYR A 546 34.98 -70.05 -38.36
N MET A 547 35.31 -70.91 -39.33
CA MET A 547 35.30 -72.37 -39.14
C MET A 547 36.25 -72.78 -38.02
N ARG A 548 37.44 -72.17 -37.96
CA ARG A 548 38.42 -72.40 -36.90
C ARG A 548 37.90 -71.98 -35.52
N GLY A 549 37.30 -70.80 -35.41
CA GLY A 549 36.71 -70.31 -34.17
C GLY A 549 35.63 -71.24 -33.63
N GLY A 550 34.75 -71.75 -34.50
CA GLY A 550 33.71 -72.72 -34.12
C GLY A 550 34.26 -74.09 -33.70
N CYS A 551 35.32 -74.58 -34.34
CA CYS A 551 35.94 -75.85 -33.94
C CYS A 551 36.71 -75.78 -32.62
N GLU A 552 37.41 -74.68 -32.35
CA GLU A 552 38.19 -74.49 -31.12
C GLU A 552 37.30 -74.18 -29.89
N ASP A 553 36.11 -73.59 -30.10
CA ASP A 553 35.08 -73.38 -29.07
C ASP A 553 34.43 -74.70 -28.61
N TRP A 554 34.20 -75.65 -29.52
CA TRP A 554 33.65 -76.98 -29.19
C TRP A 554 34.64 -77.91 -28.45
N THR A 555 35.93 -77.59 -28.45
CA THR A 555 36.99 -78.40 -27.81
C THR A 555 37.41 -77.91 -26.42
N ASN A 556 36.90 -76.78 -25.96
CA ASN A 556 37.10 -76.25 -24.60
C ASN A 556 35.80 -76.30 -23.79
#